data_AF-A0A2V9BSY9-F1
#
_entry.id   AF-A0A2V9BSY9-F1
#
_cell.length_a   1.000
_cell.length_b   1.000
_cell.length_c   1.000
_cell.angle_alpha   90.00
_cell.angle_beta   90.00
_cell.angle_gamma   90.00
#
_symmetry.space_group_name_H-M   'P 1'
#
loop_
_entity.id
_entity.type
_entity.pdbx_description
1 polymer ?
#
loop_
_entity_poly.entity_id
_entity_poly.type
_entity_poly.pdbx_seq_one_letter_code
_entity_poly.pdbx_strand_id
1 'polypeptide(L)'
;SLLLQVARQPSEKKMLEAVQRISQGGLSRDEARRERREEATSGPRPQPFIFNFQPENDAFRVRIQFRKSHVSREELIAALHSVLASLEHTQADSDPAVA
;
A
#
# COMPACT_ATOMS: atom_id res chain seq x y z
N SER A 1 -19.41 10.12 6.14
CA SER A 1 -19.57 8.67 5.96
C SER A 1 -18.84 8.23 4.69
N LEU A 2 -18.02 7.18 4.74
CA LEU A 2 -17.19 6.67 3.64
C LEU A 2 -18.02 6.07 2.49
N LEU A 3 -19.11 5.37 2.83
CA LEU A 3 -20.05 4.82 1.82
C LEU A 3 -20.70 5.92 0.97
N LEU A 4 -20.91 7.10 1.55
CA LEU A 4 -21.44 8.27 0.84
C LEU A 4 -20.41 8.86 -0.16
N GLN A 5 -19.10 8.68 0.09
CA GLN A 5 -18.03 9.14 -0.82
C GLN A 5 -17.85 8.19 -2.01
N VAL A 6 -18.09 6.89 -1.79
CA VAL A 6 -18.14 5.89 -2.86
C VAL A 6 -19.35 6.15 -3.75
N ALA A 7 -20.55 6.33 -3.17
CA ALA A 7 -21.79 6.53 -3.92
C ALA A 7 -21.82 7.82 -4.77
N ARG A 8 -20.92 8.77 -4.53
CA ARG A 8 -20.80 10.03 -5.29
C ARG A 8 -19.88 9.94 -6.50
N GLN A 9 -19.26 8.79 -6.77
CA GLN A 9 -18.43 8.65 -7.96
C GLN A 9 -19.29 8.64 -9.23
N PRO A 10 -18.83 9.26 -10.32
CA PRO A 10 -19.63 9.49 -11.52
C PRO A 10 -19.90 8.21 -12.33
N SER A 11 -19.24 7.10 -12.00
CA SER A 11 -19.40 5.82 -12.70
C SER A 11 -19.13 4.64 -11.78
N GLU A 12 -19.71 3.50 -12.13
CA GLU A 12 -19.56 2.23 -11.40
C GLU A 12 -18.10 1.76 -11.32
N LYS A 13 -17.33 1.95 -12.39
CA LYS A 13 -15.89 1.69 -12.40
C LYS A 13 -15.15 2.52 -11.34
N LYS A 14 -15.51 3.79 -11.19
CA LYS A 14 -14.91 4.68 -10.18
C LYS A 14 -15.36 4.35 -8.76
N MET A 15 -16.58 3.83 -8.59
CA MET A 15 -17.06 3.31 -7.31
C MET A 15 -16.23 2.10 -6.87
N LEU A 16 -16.00 1.13 -7.78
CA LEU A 16 -15.17 -0.06 -7.50
C LEU A 16 -13.72 0.32 -7.18
N GLU A 17 -13.13 1.24 -7.94
CA GLU A 17 -11.80 1.79 -7.64
C GLU A 17 -11.75 2.48 -6.26
N ALA A 18 -12.83 3.14 -5.84
CA ALA A 18 -12.90 3.78 -4.52
C ALA A 18 -13.03 2.74 -3.40
N VAL A 19 -13.85 1.70 -3.58
CA VAL A 19 -13.99 0.59 -2.62
C VAL A 19 -12.68 -0.17 -2.48
N GLN A 20 -12.00 -0.49 -3.59
CA GLN A 20 -10.70 -1.15 -3.56
C GLN A 20 -9.64 -0.30 -2.84
N ARG A 21 -9.60 1.01 -3.07
CA ARG A 21 -8.68 1.91 -2.34
C ARG A 21 -8.98 1.98 -0.85
N ILE A 22 -10.24 1.88 -0.46
CA ILE A 22 -10.67 1.83 0.95
C ILE A 22 -10.30 0.47 1.57
N SER A 23 -10.57 -0.63 0.88
CA SER A 23 -10.28 -1.99 1.37
C SER A 23 -8.77 -2.28 1.44
N GLN A 24 -7.98 -1.63 0.59
CA GLN A 24 -6.51 -1.69 0.60
C GLN A 24 -5.89 -0.77 1.68
N GLY A 25 -6.65 -0.21 2.62
CA GLY A 25 -6.08 0.49 3.77
C GLY A 25 -5.39 1.83 3.45
N GLY A 26 -5.67 2.45 2.30
CA GLY A 26 -5.12 3.75 1.88
C GLY A 26 -5.68 4.96 2.63
N LEU A 27 -6.10 4.81 3.88
CA LEU A 27 -6.71 5.87 4.68
C LEU A 27 -5.71 6.51 5.64
N SER A 28 -4.56 6.97 5.17
CA SER A 28 -3.98 8.14 5.83
C SER A 28 -4.57 9.37 5.17
N ARG A 29 -5.58 9.93 5.82
CA ARG A 29 -6.20 11.23 5.49
C ARG A 29 -5.16 12.35 5.32
N ASP A 30 -3.98 12.16 5.89
CA ASP A 30 -2.82 13.06 5.78
C ASP A 30 -2.02 12.85 4.48
N GLU A 31 -2.00 11.65 3.91
CA GLU A 31 -1.40 11.40 2.58
C GLU A 31 -2.23 12.09 1.49
N ALA A 32 -3.55 11.97 1.53
CA ALA A 32 -4.46 12.68 0.60
C ALA A 32 -4.41 14.22 0.74
N ARG A 33 -4.03 14.73 1.92
CA ARG A 33 -3.82 16.17 2.16
C ARG A 33 -2.45 16.65 1.69
N ARG A 34 -1.39 15.84 1.81
CA ARG A 34 -0.07 16.12 1.20
C ARG A 34 -0.16 16.10 -0.33
N GLU A 35 -0.85 15.12 -0.88
CA GLU A 35 -1.06 14.94 -2.33
C GLU A 35 -1.67 16.21 -2.97
N ARG A 36 -2.72 16.78 -2.37
CA ARG A 36 -3.35 18.02 -2.87
C ARG A 36 -2.46 19.28 -2.74
N ARG A 37 -1.49 19.29 -1.82
CA ARG A 37 -0.57 20.42 -1.64
C ARG A 37 0.62 20.35 -2.59
N GLU A 38 1.09 19.15 -2.93
CA GLU A 38 2.21 18.95 -3.84
C GLU A 38 1.81 19.12 -5.32
N GLU A 39 0.60 18.70 -5.71
CA GLU A 39 0.03 18.90 -7.06
C GLU A 39 -0.07 20.37 -7.49
N ALA A 40 -0.14 21.31 -6.55
CA ALA A 40 -0.25 22.74 -6.86
C ALA A 40 1.06 23.37 -7.40
N THR A 41 2.19 22.66 -7.34
CA THR A 41 3.51 23.30 -7.47
C THR A 41 4.44 22.70 -8.52
N SER A 42 4.17 21.51 -9.05
CA SER A 42 5.06 20.87 -10.04
C SER A 42 4.28 19.83 -10.84
N GLY A 43 4.55 19.72 -12.15
CA GLY A 43 3.88 18.79 -13.06
C GLY A 43 3.91 17.31 -12.59
N PRO A 44 3.21 16.39 -13.29
CA PRO A 44 2.89 15.06 -12.79
C PRO A 44 4.16 14.21 -12.67
N ARG A 45 4.80 14.24 -11.50
CA ARG A 45 5.90 13.36 -11.16
C ARG A 45 5.34 11.94 -11.01
N PRO A 46 5.99 10.90 -11.56
CA PRO A 46 5.54 9.53 -11.38
C PRO A 46 5.51 9.20 -9.89
N GLN A 47 4.32 8.96 -9.34
CA GLN A 47 4.14 8.61 -7.94
C GLN A 47 4.57 7.17 -7.70
N PRO A 48 5.19 6.85 -6.55
CA PRO A 48 5.56 5.48 -6.21
C PRO A 48 4.30 4.62 -6.00
N PHE A 49 4.32 3.38 -6.50
CA PHE A 49 3.27 2.42 -6.22
C PHE A 49 3.38 1.94 -4.76
N ILE A 50 2.28 1.99 -4.02
CA ILE A 50 2.22 1.59 -2.61
C ILE A 50 1.22 0.44 -2.48
N PHE A 51 1.71 -0.69 -1.98
CA PHE A 51 0.89 -1.83 -1.57
C PHE A 51 0.67 -1.79 -0.06
N ASN A 52 -0.58 -1.95 0.36
CA ASN A 52 -0.98 -1.98 1.76
C ASN A 52 -1.87 -3.20 1.97
N PHE A 53 -1.56 -3.99 3.00
CA PHE A 53 -2.33 -5.17 3.40
C PHE A 53 -2.59 -5.14 4.90
N GLN A 54 -3.84 -5.42 5.26
CA GLN A 54 -4.29 -5.54 6.64
C GLN A 54 -5.25 -6.73 6.71
N PRO A 55 -4.95 -7.77 7.52
CA PRO A 55 -5.85 -8.89 7.74
C PRO A 55 -7.07 -8.45 8.58
N GLU A 56 -8.17 -9.19 8.47
CA GLU A 56 -9.45 -8.84 9.14
C GLU A 56 -9.37 -8.78 10.67
N ASN A 57 -8.42 -9.51 11.26
CA ASN A 57 -8.19 -9.54 12.70
C ASN A 57 -7.29 -8.39 13.19
N ASP A 58 -6.89 -7.48 12.31
CA ASP A 58 -5.99 -6.35 12.60
C ASP A 58 -4.67 -6.74 13.28
N ALA A 59 -4.26 -8.01 13.17
CA ALA A 59 -3.09 -8.52 13.87
C ALA A 59 -1.78 -7.86 13.40
N PHE A 60 -1.72 -7.41 12.16
CA PHE A 60 -0.56 -6.72 11.59
C PHE A 60 -0.94 -5.85 10.40
N ARG A 61 -0.01 -5.01 9.95
CA ARG A 61 -0.13 -4.27 8.70
C ARG A 61 1.16 -4.42 7.90
N VAL A 62 1.03 -4.71 6.61
CA VAL A 62 2.14 -4.72 5.66
C VAL A 62 2.00 -3.53 4.73
N ARG A 63 3.06 -2.73 4.61
CA ARG A 63 3.16 -1.64 3.65
C ARG A 63 4.45 -1.79 2.85
N ILE A 64 4.33 -1.84 1.53
CA ILE A 64 5.46 -1.95 0.60
C ILE A 64 5.39 -0.80 -0.38
N GLN A 65 6.48 -0.04 -0.46
CA GLN A 65 6.62 1.06 -1.41
C GLN A 65 7.58 0.68 -2.52
N PHE A 66 7.11 0.78 -3.75
CA PHE A 66 7.91 0.57 -4.95
C PHE A 66 8.34 1.91 -5.52
N ARG A 67 9.56 1.96 -6.07
CA ARG A 67 10.08 3.17 -6.73
C ARG A 67 9.38 3.46 -8.06
N LYS A 68 8.87 2.41 -8.72
CA LYS A 68 8.12 2.52 -9.97
C LYS A 68 6.66 2.90 -9.68
N SER A 69 6.04 3.58 -10.63
CA SER A 69 4.63 3.99 -10.55
C SER A 69 3.64 2.88 -10.88
N HIS A 70 4.09 1.82 -11.54
CA HIS A 70 3.27 0.67 -11.86
C HIS A 70 4.02 -0.61 -11.53
N VAL A 71 3.32 -1.54 -10.89
CA VAL A 71 3.85 -2.81 -10.41
C VAL A 71 2.81 -3.88 -10.73
N SER A 72 3.24 -4.94 -11.39
CA SER A 72 2.34 -6.06 -11.70
C SER A 72 2.12 -6.94 -10.47
N ARG A 73 1.07 -7.77 -10.51
CA ARG A 73 0.83 -8.76 -9.45
C ARG A 73 2.01 -9.73 -9.29
N GLU A 74 2.63 -10.14 -10.39
CA GLU A 74 3.80 -11.03 -10.39
C GLU A 74 5.01 -10.37 -9.72
N GLU A 75 5.27 -9.08 -10.01
CA GLU A 75 6.36 -8.31 -9.40
C GLU A 75 6.14 -8.12 -7.89
N LEU A 76 4.89 -7.86 -7.47
CA LEU A 76 4.53 -7.79 -6.06
C LEU A 76 4.76 -9.12 -5.34
N ILE A 77 4.35 -10.24 -5.93
CA ILE A 77 4.54 -11.58 -5.37
C ILE A 77 6.03 -11.90 -5.25
N ALA A 78 6.83 -11.63 -6.29
CA ALA A 78 8.27 -11.85 -6.27
C ALA A 78 8.95 -11.01 -5.18
N ALA A 79 8.55 -9.74 -5.01
CA ALA A 79 9.05 -8.89 -3.95
C ALA A 79 8.74 -9.45 -2.55
N LEU A 80 7.52 -9.93 -2.32
CA LEU A 80 7.13 -10.58 -1.07
C LEU A 80 7.95 -11.84 -0.78
N HIS A 81 8.16 -12.70 -1.79
CA HIS A 81 9.02 -13.88 -1.64
C HIS A 81 10.46 -13.51 -1.30
N SER A 82 11.01 -12.45 -1.91
CA SER A 82 12.36 -11.97 -1.59
C SER A 82 12.48 -11.47 -0.15
N VAL A 83 11.45 -10.78 0.36
CA VAL A 83 11.39 -10.36 1.77
C VAL A 83 11.32 -11.59 2.69
N LEU A 84 10.45 -12.55 2.40
CA LEU A 84 10.33 -13.79 3.18
C LEU A 84 11.66 -14.56 3.22
N ALA A 85 12.30 -14.77 2.06
CA ALA A 85 13.60 -15.40 2.00
C ALA A 85 14.63 -14.66 2.86
N SER A 86 14.69 -13.34 2.79
CA SER A 86 15.63 -12.55 3.62
C SER A 86 15.39 -12.72 5.12
N LEU A 87 14.12 -12.81 5.54
CA LEU A 87 13.75 -13.04 6.94
C LEU A 87 14.12 -14.45 7.41
N GLU A 88 13.88 -15.46 6.57
CA GLU A 88 14.25 -16.86 6.85
C GLU A 88 15.78 -17.03 6.97
N HIS A 89 16.56 -16.33 6.14
CA HIS A 89 18.03 -16.40 6.19
C HIS A 89 18.61 -15.60 7.38
N THR A 90 17.97 -14.52 7.81
CA THR A 90 18.42 -13.71 8.95
C THR A 90 18.32 -14.48 10.29
N GLN A 91 17.39 -15.44 10.40
CA GLN A 91 17.28 -16.33 11.56
C GLN A 91 18.48 -17.27 11.73
N ALA A 92 19.31 -17.49 10.70
CA ALA A 92 20.49 -18.34 10.80
C ALA A 92 21.69 -17.66 11.51
N ASP A 93 21.76 -16.33 11.51
CA ASP A 93 22.92 -15.56 12.01
C ASP A 93 22.67 -14.78 13.31
N SER A 94 21.46 -14.83 13.87
CA SER A 94 21.16 -14.07 15.09
C SER A 94 20.19 -14.78 16.02
N ASP A 95 20.70 -15.80 16.72
CA ASP A 95 20.18 -16.24 18.01
C ASP A 95 21.12 -15.81 19.15
N PRO A 96 20.94 -14.60 19.75
CA PRO A 96 21.56 -14.24 21.01
C PRO A 96 20.53 -14.33 22.15
N ALA A 97 19.66 -15.33 22.16
CA ALA A 97 18.73 -15.57 23.27
C ALA A 97 19.11 -16.81 24.11
N VAL A 98 20.41 -16.92 24.46
CA VAL A 98 20.87 -17.65 25.64
C VAL A 98 21.91 -16.78 26.35
N ALA A 99 21.45 -15.84 27.18
CA ALA A 99 22.22 -15.19 28.23
C ALA A 99 21.28 -14.77 29.37
#